data_AF-G7ESJ1-F1
#
_entry.id   AF-G7ESJ1-F1
#
_cell.length_a   1.000
_cell.length_b   1.000
_cell.length_c   1.000
_cell.angle_alpha   90.00
_cell.angle_beta   90.00
_cell.angle_gamma   90.00
#
_symmetry.space_group_name_H-M   'P 1'
#
loop_
_entity.id
_entity.type
_entity.pdbx_description
1 polymer ?
#
loop_
_entity_poly.entity_id
_entity_poly.type
_entity_poly.pdbx_seq_one_letter_code
_entity_poly.pdbx_strand_id
1 'polypeptide(L)' 'MKLKKLGNKPAPKGFKWIFCRYRKVRGKSEKQLDAHEYGYQAWAFLVRA' A
#
# COMPACT_ATOMS: atom_id res chain seq x y z
N MET A 1 15.48 0.87 -12.59
CA MET A 1 15.55 1.00 -11.12
C MET A 1 14.70 -0.10 -10.47
N LYS A 2 15.19 -0.77 -9.42
CA LYS A 2 14.46 -1.85 -8.73
C LYS A 2 13.51 -1.24 -7.69
N LEU A 3 12.21 -1.47 -7.84
CA LEU A 3 11.19 -0.98 -6.90
C LEU A 3 11.30 -1.73 -5.55
N LYS A 4 11.10 -1.01 -4.45
CA LYS A 4 11.15 -1.56 -3.09
C LYS A 4 9.90 -2.41 -2.79
N LYS A 5 10.09 -3.64 -2.32
CA LYS A 5 9.02 -4.53 -1.86
C LYS A 5 8.76 -4.32 -0.37
N LEU A 6 7.52 -3.99 -0.01
CA LEU A 6 7.04 -4.03 1.37
C LEU A 6 6.47 -5.44 1.62
N GLY A 7 6.87 -6.16 2.67
CA GLY A 7 6.20 -7.45 2.94
C GLY A 7 6.86 -8.53 3.81
N ASN A 8 7.95 -8.29 4.54
CA ASN A 8 8.55 -9.39 5.33
C ASN A 8 7.95 -9.57 6.74
N LYS A 9 7.05 -8.69 7.18
CA LYS A 9 6.49 -8.75 8.54
C LYS A 9 5.11 -9.43 8.54
N PRO A 10 4.87 -10.45 9.39
CA PRO A 10 3.55 -11.02 9.56
C PRO A 10 2.57 -9.96 10.08
N ALA A 11 1.30 -10.07 9.68
CA ALA A 11 0.25 -9.22 10.24
C ALA A 11 -0.05 -9.64 11.69
N PRO A 12 -0.33 -8.70 12.61
CA PRO A 12 -0.85 -9.01 13.94
C PRO A 12 -2.15 -9.82 13.89
N LYS A 13 -2.45 -10.58 14.95
CA LYS A 13 -3.69 -11.38 15.07
C LYS A 13 -4.92 -10.48 14.86
N GLY A 14 -5.83 -10.90 13.99
CA GLY A 14 -7.05 -10.15 13.66
C GLY A 14 -6.84 -9.03 12.63
N PHE A 15 -5.67 -8.93 12.01
CA PHE A 15 -5.38 -8.01 10.92
C PHE A 15 -4.80 -8.74 9.71
N LYS A 16 -4.89 -8.10 8.54
CA LYS A 16 -4.28 -8.54 7.28
C LYS A 16 -3.62 -7.37 6.57
N TRP A 17 -2.53 -7.66 5.86
CA TRP A 17 -1.91 -6.68 4.97
C TRP A 17 -2.61 -6.72 3.61
N ILE A 18 -3.07 -5.56 3.16
CA ILE A 18 -3.58 -5.35 1.80
C ILE A 18 -2.54 -4.56 1.03
N PHE A 19 -2.12 -5.11 -0.10
CA PHE A 19 -1.17 -4.48 -1.00
C PHE A 19 -1.87 -3.98 -2.25
N CYS A 20 -1.72 -2.70 -2.57
CA CYS A 20 -2.26 -2.15 -3.81
C CYS A 20 -1.29 -1.13 -4.42
N ARG A 21 -1.15 -1.17 -5.75
CA ARG A 21 -0.28 -0.22 -6.46
C ARG A 21 -0.82 1.21 -6.39
N TYR A 22 -2.13 1.34 -6.54
CA TYR A 22 -2.79 2.63 -6.57
C TYR A 22 -3.65 2.84 -5.33
N ARG A 23 -3.67 4.06 -4.80
CA ARG A 23 -4.62 4.48 -3.77
C ARG A 23 -5.22 5.84 -4.09
N LYS A 24 -6.46 6.07 -3.67
CA LYS A 24 -7.09 7.40 -3.74
C LYS A 24 -6.66 8.23 -2.54
N VAL A 25 -6.46 9.53 -2.75
CA VAL A 25 -6.24 10.47 -1.65
C VAL A 25 -7.56 10.63 -0.88
N ARG A 26 -7.50 10.51 0.46
CA ARG A 26 -8.68 10.66 1.31
C ARG A 26 -9.18 12.11 1.26
N GLY A 27 -10.48 12.30 1.07
CA GLY A 27 -11.11 13.62 1.03
C GLY A 27 -12.03 13.77 -0.18
N LYS A 28 -11.66 14.64 -1.13
CA LYS A 28 -12.47 14.98 -2.31
C LYS A 28 -11.68 15.07 -3.62
N SER A 29 -10.41 14.67 -3.64
CA SER A 29 -9.67 14.66 -4.91
C SER A 29 -9.86 13.32 -5.61
N GLU A 30 -10.15 13.36 -6.91
CA GLU A 30 -10.04 12.21 -7.82
C GLU A 30 -8.57 11.78 -8.02
N LYS A 31 -7.64 12.37 -7.26
CA LYS A 31 -6.22 12.11 -7.35
C LYS A 31 -5.89 10.71 -6.84
N GLN A 32 -5.28 9.95 -7.74
CA GLN A 32 -4.73 8.63 -7.48
C GLN A 32 -3.22 8.75 -7.28
N LEU A 33 -2.67 8.01 -6.33
CA LEU A 33 -1.23 7.93 -6.08
C LEU A 33 -0.73 6.55 -6.51
N ASP A 34 0.23 6.51 -7.44
CA ASP A 34 0.91 5.28 -7.84
C ASP A 34 2.13 5.06 -6.95
N ALA A 35 2.21 3.89 -6.30
CA ALA A 35 3.35 3.52 -5.46
C ALA A 35 4.69 3.55 -6.23
N HIS A 36 4.67 3.34 -7.54
CA HIS A 36 5.86 3.34 -8.38
C HIS A 36 6.52 4.72 -8.47
N GLU A 37 5.73 5.80 -8.47
CA GLU A 37 6.24 7.18 -8.43
C GLU A 37 7.06 7.45 -7.16
N TYR A 38 6.82 6.66 -6.11
CA TYR A 38 7.51 6.73 -4.83
C TYR A 38 8.62 5.66 -4.69
N GLY A 39 8.89 4.90 -5.75
CA GLY A 39 9.92 3.85 -5.75
C GLY A 39 9.50 2.55 -5.03
N TYR A 40 8.22 2.34 -4.78
CA TYR A 40 7.68 1.12 -4.16
C TYR A 40 6.90 0.28 -5.17
N GLN A 41 6.83 -1.04 -4.96
CA GLN A 41 5.99 -1.92 -5.78
C GLN A 41 4.50 -1.78 -5.46
N ALA A 42 4.15 -1.50 -4.20
CA ALA A 42 2.78 -1.35 -3.74
C ALA A 42 2.73 -0.56 -2.44
N TRP A 43 1.60 0.08 -2.17
CA TRP A 43 1.21 0.53 -0.83
C TRP A 43 0.88 -0.69 0.04
N ALA A 44 1.13 -0.60 1.34
CA ALA A 44 0.77 -1.63 2.31
C ALA A 44 -0.19 -1.03 3.35
N PHE A 45 -1.38 -1.61 3.49
CA PHE A 45 -2.39 -1.21 4.46
C PHE A 45 -2.65 -2.34 5.44
N LEU A 46 -2.58 -2.02 6.73
CA LEU A 46 -3.02 -2.94 7.77
C LEU A 46 -4.51 -2.74 8.00
N VAL A 47 -5.30 -3.75 7.68
CA VAL A 47 -6.76 -3.71 7.86
C VAL A 47 -7.19 -4.81 8.82
N ARG A 48 -8.27 -4.59 9.57
CA ARG A 48 -8.87 -5.63 10.40
C ARG A 48 -9.37 -6.76 9.50
N ALA A 49 -9.06 -8.00 9.87
CA ALA A 49 -9.32 -9.19 9.06
C ALA A 49 -10.82 -9.47 8.94
#